data_AF-A0A7V7PLR0-F1
#
_entry.id   AF-A0A7V7PLR0-F1
#
_cell.length_a   1.000
_cell.length_b   1.000
_cell.length_c   1.000
_cell.angle_alpha   90.00
_cell.angle_beta   90.00
_cell.angle_gamma   90.00
#
_symmetry.space_group_name_H-M   'P 1'
#
loop_
_entity.id
_entity.type
_entity.pdbx_description
1 polymer ?
#
loop_
_entity_poly.entity_id
_entity_poly.type
_entity_poly.pdbx_seq_one_letter_code
_entity_poly.pdbx_strand_id
1 'polypeptide(L)' 'MLGRPVFLQPDTNIVADLGLDSLAIMDFCMELEDRLDISIPLHQLADVVSVGDLAGAIAQLRN' A
#
# COMPACT_ATOMS: atom_id res chain seq x y z
N MET A 1 -23.81 -0.11 9.91
CA MET A 1 -23.10 -1.26 10.52
C MET A 1 -22.42 -2.05 9.42
N LEU A 2 -21.11 -1.94 9.25
CA LEU A 2 -20.29 -3.02 8.67
C LEU A 2 -18.94 -3.03 9.38
N GLY A 3 -18.97 -3.46 10.65
CA GLY A 3 -17.77 -3.88 11.39
C GLY A 3 -17.40 -5.31 11.01
N ARG A 4 -17.18 -5.56 9.72
CA ARG A 4 -16.64 -6.84 9.26
C ARG A 4 -15.12 -6.69 9.21
N PRO A 5 -14.36 -7.52 9.95
CA PRO A 5 -12.92 -7.53 9.81
C PRO A 5 -12.60 -7.92 8.37
N VAL A 6 -11.97 -7.00 7.63
CA VAL A 6 -11.38 -7.30 6.34
C VAL A 6 -10.14 -8.12 6.64
N PHE A 7 -10.16 -9.40 6.27
CA PHE A 7 -8.98 -10.25 6.35
C PHE A 7 -8.05 -9.85 5.20
N LEU A 8 -7.11 -8.97 5.50
CA LEU A 8 -6.04 -8.59 4.58
C LEU A 8 -5.09 -9.77 4.48
N GLN A 9 -5.15 -10.48 3.37
CA GLN A 9 -4.16 -11.50 3.03
C GLN A 9 -3.10 -10.87 2.10
N PRO A 10 -1.87 -11.40 2.06
CA PRO A 10 -0.82 -10.85 1.21
C PRO A 10 -1.18 -10.84 -0.28
N ASP A 11 -2.03 -11.77 -0.72
CA ASP A 11 -2.55 -11.91 -2.07
C ASP A 11 -3.77 -11.01 -2.37
N THR A 12 -4.29 -10.31 -1.36
CA THR A 12 -5.43 -9.39 -1.53
C THR A 12 -5.03 -8.24 -2.43
N ASN A 13 -5.78 -8.05 -3.53
CA ASN A 13 -5.47 -7.04 -4.51
C ASN A 13 -5.89 -5.66 -3.98
N ILE A 14 -4.94 -4.76 -3.82
CA ILE A 14 -5.18 -3.43 -3.26
C ILE A 14 -6.05 -2.58 -4.19
N VAL A 15 -5.81 -2.69 -5.49
CA VAL A 15 -6.51 -1.90 -6.50
C VAL A 15 -7.88 -2.51 -6.79
N ALA A 16 -7.94 -3.84 -6.94
CA ALA A 16 -9.14 -4.54 -7.36
C ALA A 16 -10.10 -4.92 -6.22
N ASP A 17 -9.59 -5.35 -5.06
CA ASP A 17 -10.43 -5.80 -3.93
C ASP A 17 -10.67 -4.71 -2.89
N LEU A 18 -9.66 -3.87 -2.62
CA LEU A 18 -9.76 -2.78 -1.66
C LEU A 18 -10.21 -1.46 -2.29
N GLY A 19 -10.17 -1.35 -3.62
CA GLY A 19 -10.59 -0.14 -4.34
C GLY A 19 -9.71 1.07 -4.01
N LEU A 20 -8.42 0.85 -3.71
CA LEU A 20 -7.50 1.95 -3.54
C LEU A 20 -7.21 2.57 -4.90
N ASP A 21 -7.89 3.68 -5.16
CA ASP A 21 -7.68 4.52 -6.33
C ASP A 21 -6.26 5.10 -6.31
N SER A 22 -5.72 5.50 -7.47
CA SER A 22 -4.37 6.07 -7.58
C SER A 22 -4.13 7.26 -6.64
N LEU A 23 -5.16 8.06 -6.36
CA LEU A 23 -5.12 9.13 -5.36
C LEU A 23 -5.00 8.61 -3.92
N ALA A 24 -5.76 7.58 -3.57
CA ALA A 24 -5.72 6.98 -2.23
C ALA A 24 -4.35 6.32 -1.97
N ILE A 25 -3.73 5.75 -3.02
CA ILE A 25 -2.35 5.26 -2.95
C ILE A 25 -1.36 6.41 -2.71
N MET A 26 -1.51 7.54 -3.40
CA MET A 26 -0.66 8.71 -3.19
C MET A 26 -0.79 9.26 -1.76
N ASP A 27 -2.01 9.40 -1.25
CA ASP A 27 -2.26 9.86 0.13
C ASP A 27 -1.66 8.88 1.16
N PHE A 28 -1.83 7.57 0.93
CA PHE A 28 -1.27 6.55 1.81
C PHE A 28 0.25 6.55 1.81
N CYS A 29 0.88 6.74 0.65
CA CYS A 29 2.33 6.87 0.54
C CYS A 29 2.84 8.12 1.24
N MET A 30 2.17 9.26 1.08
CA MET A 30 2.55 10.50 1.77
C MET A 30 2.54 10.34 3.29
N GLU A 31 1.50 9.69 3.84
CA GLU A 31 1.41 9.39 5.28
C GLU A 31 2.51 8.40 5.73
N LEU A 32 2.87 7.43 4.89
CA LEU A 32 3.94 6.48 5.19
C LEU A 32 5.32 7.12 5.17
N GLU A 33 5.60 7.99 4.19
CA GLU A 33 6.85 8.74 4.08
C GLU A 33 7.09 9.55 5.36
N ASP A 34 6.09 10.31 5.81
CA ASP A 34 6.16 11.10 7.05
C ASP A 34 6.34 10.24 8.31
N ARG A 35 5.69 9.07 8.37
CA ARG A 35 5.73 8.20 9.56
C ARG A 35 6.98 7.33 9.65
N LEU A 36 7.54 6.96 8.51
CA LEU A 36 8.69 6.05 8.43
C LEU A 36 9.99 6.79 8.11
N ASP A 37 9.92 8.09 7.81
CA ASP A 37 11.05 8.92 7.38
C ASP A 37 11.76 8.32 6.15
N ILE A 38 10.96 7.80 5.21
CA ILE A 38 11.41 7.22 3.94
C ILE A 38 10.84 8.01 2.77
N SER A 39 11.40 7.81 1.58
CA SER A 39 10.81 8.32 0.34
C SER A 39 10.44 7.16 -0.57
N ILE A 40 9.17 7.08 -0.95
CA ILE A 40 8.59 5.99 -1.72
C ILE A 40 8.43 6.46 -3.17
N PRO A 41 9.24 5.96 -4.11
CA PRO A 41 9.13 6.38 -5.50
C PRO A 41 7.84 5.85 -6.13
N LEU A 42 7.10 6.73 -6.82
CA LEU A 42 5.83 6.40 -7.50
C LEU A 42 5.95 5.23 -8.49
N HIS A 43 7.13 5.00 -9.08
CA HIS A 43 7.33 3.86 -9.98
C HIS A 43 7.20 2.51 -9.27
N GLN A 44 7.57 2.42 -7.97
CA GLN A 44 7.43 1.18 -7.22
C GLN A 44 5.96 0.89 -6.92
N LEU A 45 5.13 1.93 -6.80
CA LEU A 45 3.69 1.79 -6.59
C LEU A 45 2.95 1.32 -7.84
N ALA A 46 3.48 1.61 -9.03
CA ALA A 46 2.93 1.09 -10.27
C ALA A 46 3.06 -0.45 -10.38
N ASP A 47 4.05 -1.02 -9.69
CA ASP A 47 4.27 -2.47 -9.62
C ASP A 47 3.53 -3.13 -8.43
N VAL A 48 2.95 -2.34 -7.52
CA VAL A 48 2.19 -2.84 -6.36
C VAL A 48 0.77 -3.20 -6.80
N VAL A 49 0.47 -4.50 -6.76
CA VAL A 49 -0.88 -5.02 -7.05
C VAL A 49 -1.55 -5.52 -5.77
N SER A 50 -0.79 -6.15 -4.88
CA SER A 50 -1.30 -6.77 -3.66
C SER A 50 -0.77 -6.11 -2.38
N VAL A 51 -1.46 -6.35 -1.25
CA VAL A 51 -1.04 -5.87 0.08
C VAL A 51 0.37 -6.36 0.42
N GLY A 52 0.70 -7.58 -0.01
CA GLY A 52 2.04 -8.15 0.12
C GLY A 52 3.10 -7.38 -0.68
N ASP A 53 2.79 -6.95 -1.90
CA ASP A 53 3.72 -6.18 -2.73
C ASP A 53 4.01 -4.81 -2.11
N LEU A 54 2.98 -4.13 -1.59
CA LEU A 54 3.14 -2.84 -0.92
C LEU A 54 4.02 -2.98 0.33
N ALA A 55 3.71 -3.97 1.17
CA ALA A 55 4.48 -4.25 2.38
C ALA A 55 5.93 -4.63 2.04
N GLY A 56 6.14 -5.40 0.97
CA GLY A 56 7.45 -5.77 0.46
C GLY A 56 8.26 -4.57 -0.04
N ALA A 57 7.64 -3.68 -0.82
CA ALA A 57 8.28 -2.46 -1.32
C ALA A 57 8.75 -1.56 -0.17
N ILE A 58 7.88 -1.33 0.83
CA ILE A 58 8.23 -0.54 2.03
C ILE A 58 9.36 -1.22 2.82
N ALA A 59 9.32 -2.55 2.95
CA ALA A 59 10.38 -3.28 3.65
C ALA A 59 11.73 -3.18 2.94
N GLN A 60 11.76 -3.13 1.60
CA GLN A 60 12.99 -2.93 0.83
C GLN A 60 13.56 -1.52 0.98
N LEU A 61 12.70 -0.49 1.08
CA LEU A 61 13.13 0.91 1.25
C LEU A 61 13.76 1.20 2.62
N ARG A 62 13.47 0.36 3.63
CA ARG A 62 13.99 0.52 5.00
C ARG A 62 15.35 -0.18 5.25
N ASN A 63 15.92 -0.85 4.25
CA ASN A 63 17.16 -1.62 4.36
C ASN A 63 18.32 -0.88 3.71
#